data_AF-A0A7S3AUA6-F1
#
_entry.id   AF-A0A7S3AUA6-F1
#
_cell.length_a   1.000
_cell.length_b   1.000
_cell.length_c   1.000
_cell.angle_alpha   90.00
_cell.angle_beta   90.00
_cell.angle_gamma   90.00
#
_symmetry.space_group_name_H-M   'P 1'
#
loop_
_entity.id
_entity.type
_entity.pdbx_description
1 polymer ?
#
loop_
_entity_poly.entity_id
_entity_poly.type
_entity_poly.pdbx_seq_one_letter_code
_entity_poly.pdbx_strand_id
1 'polypeptide(L)'
;RIYNAFLPLLDIEKDADGTQFWPTSHRSAQLQPSLPPPTCPPVGATVAPACPAAGLVIADYRTMHRGLANSGRERQIAYVVIGVGEGARDNSNFSPTAIRDASPRVLEQLPFWDDY
;
A
#
# COMPACT_ATOMS: atom_id res chain seq x y z
N ARG A 1 5.42 12.54 10.26
CA ARG A 1 5.79 11.79 9.03
C ARG A 1 4.90 10.58 8.92
N ILE A 2 4.63 10.11 7.71
CA ILE A 2 3.76 8.96 7.48
C ILE A 2 4.56 7.93 6.67
N TYR A 3 4.36 6.65 6.98
CA TYR A 3 4.98 5.52 6.29
C TYR A 3 3.95 4.48 5.90
N ASN A 4 4.16 3.85 4.75
CA ASN A 4 3.45 2.66 4.31
C ASN A 4 4.21 1.43 4.78
N ALA A 5 3.52 0.48 5.40
CA ALA A 5 4.06 -0.79 5.85
C ALA A 5 3.29 -1.94 5.17
N PHE A 6 4.02 -2.77 4.43
CA PHE A 6 3.50 -3.95 3.75
C PHE A 6 4.05 -5.20 4.45
N LEU A 7 3.15 -6.05 4.94
CA LEU A 7 3.44 -7.27 5.66
C LEU A 7 2.87 -8.46 4.89
N PRO A 8 3.68 -9.16 4.08
CA PRO A 8 3.23 -10.33 3.37
C PRO A 8 2.85 -11.46 4.33
N LEU A 9 1.73 -12.12 4.08
CA LEU A 9 1.32 -13.31 4.83
C LEU A 9 1.87 -14.61 4.21
N LEU A 10 2.64 -14.48 3.13
CA LEU A 10 3.26 -15.54 2.35
C LEU A 10 4.59 -15.04 1.77
N ASP A 11 5.43 -15.95 1.31
CA ASP A 11 6.70 -15.60 0.68
C ASP A 11 6.48 -14.91 -0.67
N ILE A 12 7.09 -13.73 -0.82
CA ILE A 12 7.13 -12.94 -2.05
C ILE A 12 8.52 -13.07 -2.66
N GLU A 13 8.56 -13.57 -3.88
CA GLU A 13 9.79 -13.63 -4.66
C GLU A 13 10.11 -12.27 -5.29
N LYS A 14 11.40 -12.07 -5.58
CA LYS A 14 11.88 -10.85 -6.22
C LYS A 14 11.30 -10.74 -7.63
N ASP A 15 10.80 -9.56 -7.97
CA ASP A 15 10.25 -9.24 -9.31
C ASP A 15 9.05 -10.10 -9.74
N ALA A 16 8.45 -10.85 -8.81
CA ALA A 16 7.28 -11.70 -9.04
C ALA A 16 5.97 -10.91 -8.80
N ASP A 17 5.05 -11.48 -8.03
CA ASP A 17 3.82 -10.83 -7.61
C ASP A 17 4.04 -9.89 -6.41
N GLY A 18 5.12 -9.12 -6.34
CA GLY A 18 5.34 -8.21 -5.21
C GLY A 18 4.60 -6.87 -5.31
N THR A 19 4.79 -6.03 -4.27
CA THR A 19 4.62 -4.58 -4.43
C THR A 19 5.81 -4.03 -5.19
N GLN A 20 5.56 -3.36 -6.31
CA GLN A 20 6.58 -2.65 -7.07
C GLN A 20 6.68 -1.21 -6.59
N PHE A 21 7.90 -0.73 -6.40
CA PHE A 21 8.23 0.61 -5.93
C PHE A 21 9.02 1.38 -6.98
N TRP A 22 8.90 2.70 -6.94
CA TRP A 22 9.80 3.65 -7.60
C TRP A 22 10.71 4.28 -6.55
N PRO A 23 11.92 3.74 -6.33
CA PRO A 23 12.86 4.31 -5.36
C PRO A 23 13.08 5.80 -5.62
N THR A 24 13.27 6.55 -4.54
CA THR A 24 13.49 8.01 -4.55
C THR A 24 12.32 8.87 -5.03
N SER A 25 11.19 8.29 -5.46
CA SER A 25 10.08 9.09 -5.99
C SER A 25 9.47 10.04 -4.95
N HIS A 26 9.54 9.72 -3.66
CA HIS A 26 9.12 10.59 -2.55
C HIS A 26 9.82 11.96 -2.52
N ARG A 27 10.93 12.10 -3.26
CA ARG A 27 11.68 13.37 -3.41
C ARG A 27 11.13 14.26 -4.53
N SER A 28 10.33 13.70 -5.44
CA SER A 28 9.74 14.48 -6.52
C SER A 28 8.57 15.32 -5.98
N ALA A 29 8.69 16.65 -6.09
CA ALA A 29 7.68 17.59 -5.63
C ALA A 29 6.35 17.52 -6.42
N GLN A 30 6.34 16.83 -7.56
CA GLN A 30 5.19 16.74 -8.48
C GLN A 30 4.15 15.69 -8.08
N LEU A 31 4.47 14.82 -7.12
CA LEU A 31 3.61 13.71 -6.71
C LEU A 31 2.79 14.10 -5.48
N GLN A 32 1.84 15.02 -5.67
CA GLN A 32 0.84 15.28 -4.64
C GLN A 32 -0.18 14.12 -4.61
N PRO A 33 -0.58 13.62 -3.43
CA PRO A 33 -1.53 12.51 -3.30
C PRO A 33 -2.91 12.77 -3.93
N SER A 34 -3.26 14.04 -4.14
CA SER A 34 -4.55 14.50 -4.68
C SER A 34 -4.59 14.56 -6.21
N LEU A 35 -3.46 14.39 -6.90
CA LEU A 35 -3.43 14.36 -8.35
C LEU A 35 -3.62 12.93 -8.84
N PRO A 36 -4.36 12.71 -9.96
CA PRO A 36 -4.40 11.40 -10.59
C PRO A 36 -2.97 10.90 -10.80
N PRO A 37 -2.71 9.59 -10.59
CA PRO A 37 -1.37 9.05 -10.76
C PRO A 37 -0.85 9.51 -12.13
N PRO A 38 0.37 10.07 -12.21
CA PRO A 38 0.88 10.60 -13.45
C PRO A 38 0.77 9.51 -14.51
N THR A 39 0.23 9.87 -15.68
CA THR A 39 0.03 8.95 -16.82
C THR A 39 1.33 8.29 -17.28
N CYS A 40 2.47 8.87 -16.90
CA CYS A 40 3.79 8.31 -17.04
C CYS A 40 4.45 8.21 -15.65
N PRO A 41 4.75 7.00 -15.12
CA PRO A 41 5.57 6.89 -13.93
C PRO A 41 6.94 7.54 -14.16
N PRO A 42 7.64 8.03 -13.11
CA PRO A 42 8.95 8.66 -13.25
C PRO A 42 9.89 7.75 -14.02
N VAL A 43 10.68 8.36 -14.90
CA VAL A 43 11.78 7.69 -15.59
C VAL A 43 12.78 7.26 -14.52
N GLY A 44 12.75 5.97 -14.17
CA GLY A 44 13.59 5.39 -13.13
C GLY A 44 13.38 3.88 -13.04
N ALA A 45 14.40 3.15 -12.58
CA ALA A 45 14.29 1.72 -12.37
C ALA A 45 13.26 1.44 -11.27
N THR A 46 12.28 0.59 -11.57
CA THR A 46 11.40 0.04 -10.56
C THR A 46 12.05 -1.12 -9.85
N VAL A 47 11.62 -1.38 -8.62
CA VAL A 47 12.06 -2.56 -7.85
C VAL A 47 10.85 -3.24 -7.23
N ALA A 48 10.80 -4.57 -7.31
CA ALA A 48 9.84 -5.38 -6.57
C ALA A 48 10.64 -6.33 -5.66
N PRO A 49 10.87 -5.94 -4.39
CA PRO A 49 11.74 -6.69 -3.50
C PRO A 49 11.11 -8.04 -3.12
N ALA A 50 11.95 -9.07 -2.97
CA ALA A 50 11.55 -10.26 -2.26
C ALA A 50 11.27 -9.92 -0.79
N CYS A 51 10.29 -10.58 -0.19
CA CYS A 51 9.98 -10.44 1.22
C CYS A 51 9.38 -11.76 1.72
N PRO A 52 9.99 -12.42 2.73
CA PRO A 52 9.42 -13.64 3.28
C PRO A 52 8.10 -13.36 4.00
N ALA A 53 7.32 -14.41 4.23
CA ALA A 53 6.15 -14.37 5.09
C ALA A 53 6.50 -13.77 6.46
N ALA A 54 5.61 -12.92 7.00
CA ALA A 54 5.85 -12.13 8.21
C ALA A 54 7.04 -11.15 8.15
N GLY A 55 7.67 -11.00 6.98
CA GLY A 55 8.60 -9.93 6.69
C GLY A 55 7.90 -8.57 6.61
N LEU A 56 8.69 -7.50 6.50
CA LEU A 56 8.19 -6.14 6.50
C LEU A 56 8.91 -5.30 5.45
N VAL A 57 8.13 -4.66 4.57
CA VAL A 57 8.61 -3.61 3.66
C VAL A 57 8.03 -2.28 4.14
N ILE A 58 8.91 -1.32 4.45
CA ILE A 58 8.52 0.04 4.85
C ILE A 58 8.95 1.02 3.77
N ALA A 59 8.05 1.94 3.41
CA ALA A 59 8.33 3.05 2.50
C ALA A 59 7.81 4.38 3.07
N ASP A 60 8.48 5.49 2.74
CA ASP A 60 7.91 6.83 2.93
C ASP A 60 6.55 6.89 2.21
N TYR A 61 5.54 7.47 2.86
CA TYR A 61 4.16 7.52 2.33
C TYR A 61 4.05 8.11 0.91
N ARG A 62 4.98 8.99 0.53
CA ARG A 62 5.04 9.64 -0.79
C ARG A 62 5.76 8.78 -1.83
N THR A 63 6.30 7.64 -1.45
CA THR A 63 6.93 6.70 -2.39
C THR A 63 5.84 6.07 -3.23
N MET A 64 5.93 6.27 -4.54
CA MET A 64 5.01 5.62 -5.47
C MET A 64 5.28 4.13 -5.48
N HIS A 65 4.17 3.41 -5.50
CA HIS A 65 4.16 1.98 -5.52
C HIS A 65 2.87 1.50 -6.18
N ARG A 66 2.88 0.25 -6.65
CA ARG A 66 1.69 -0.45 -7.12
C ARG A 66 1.81 -1.93 -6.79
N GLY A 67 0.68 -2.60 -6.62
CA GLY A 67 0.66 -4.07 -6.64
C GLY A 67 0.95 -4.56 -8.06
N LEU A 68 1.84 -5.55 -8.20
CA LEU A 68 1.95 -6.30 -9.45
C LEU A 68 0.79 -7.28 -9.60
N ALA A 69 0.57 -7.76 -10.83
CA ALA A 69 -0.43 -8.79 -11.11
C ALA A 69 -0.10 -10.08 -10.36
N ASN A 70 -1.14 -10.77 -9.89
CA ASN A 70 -1.00 -12.07 -9.27
C ASN A 70 -0.57 -13.12 -10.31
N SER A 71 0.42 -13.95 -10.00
CA SER A 71 0.92 -15.01 -10.90
C SER A 71 0.37 -16.37 -10.51
N GLY A 72 -0.94 -16.58 -10.72
CA GLY A 72 -1.58 -17.89 -10.50
C GLY A 72 -1.83 -18.26 -9.04
N ARG A 73 -1.68 -17.31 -8.11
CA ARG A 73 -2.05 -17.47 -6.69
C ARG A 73 -2.64 -16.18 -6.14
N GLU A 74 -3.41 -16.28 -5.07
CA GLU A 74 -3.77 -15.10 -4.28
C GLU A 74 -2.57 -14.63 -3.46
N ARG A 75 -2.51 -13.30 -3.27
CA ARG A 75 -1.45 -12.64 -2.54
C ARG A 75 -2.03 -11.82 -1.40
N GLN A 76 -2.09 -12.41 -0.22
CA GLN A 76 -2.50 -11.72 0.99
C GLN A 76 -1.35 -10.89 1.57
N ILE A 77 -1.55 -9.58 1.65
CA ILE A 77 -0.63 -8.61 2.25
C ILE A 77 -1.43 -7.77 3.24
N ALA A 78 -0.99 -7.75 4.50
CA ALA A 78 -1.49 -6.76 5.45
C ALA A 78 -0.83 -5.41 5.14
N TYR A 79 -1.66 -4.38 4.99
CA TYR A 79 -1.23 -3.03 4.67
C TYR A 79 -1.58 -2.08 5.82
N VAL A 80 -0.58 -1.36 6.32
CA VAL A 80 -0.73 -0.44 7.45
C VAL A 80 -0.08 0.90 7.09
N VAL A 81 -0.74 1.99 7.47
CA VAL A 81 -0.15 3.33 7.42
C VAL A 81 0.23 3.78 8.83
N ILE A 82 1.51 4.12 9.02
CA ILE A 82 2.08 4.47 10.32
C ILE A 82 2.39 5.96 10.37
N GLY A 83 1.65 6.70 11.20
CA GLY A 83 1.93 8.09 11.53
C GLY A 83 2.95 8.21 12.67
N VAL A 84 4.03 8.95 12.45
CA VAL A 84 5.07 9.24 13.45
C VAL A 84 5.14 10.74 13.72
N GLY A 85 4.95 11.14 14.97
CA GLY A 85 4.94 12.53 15.41
C GLY A 85 3.53 13.15 15.43
N GLU A 86 3.44 14.32 16.07
CA GLU A 86 2.17 15.01 16.26
C GLU A 86 1.55 15.45 14.92
N GLY A 87 0.24 15.25 14.79
CA GLY A 87 -0.52 15.65 13.59
C GLY A 87 -0.37 14.75 12.35
N ALA A 88 0.43 13.68 12.40
CA ALA A 88 0.55 12.74 11.29
C ALA A 88 -0.73 11.89 11.16
N ARG A 89 -1.55 12.17 10.14
CA ARG A 89 -2.79 11.43 9.85
C ARG A 89 -2.91 11.12 8.37
N ASP A 90 -3.31 9.89 8.07
CA ASP A 90 -3.80 9.53 6.74
C ASP A 90 -5.27 9.90 6.63
N ASN A 91 -5.61 10.62 5.57
CA ASN A 91 -6.97 11.08 5.28
C ASN A 91 -7.45 10.59 3.91
N SER A 92 -6.71 9.67 3.26
CA SER A 92 -6.99 9.24 1.89
C SER A 92 -7.12 7.73 1.71
N ASN A 93 -6.26 6.90 2.33
CA ASN A 93 -6.31 5.46 2.03
C ASN A 93 -7.37 4.70 2.82
N PHE A 94 -7.73 5.19 4.00
CA PHE A 94 -8.66 4.52 4.89
C PHE A 94 -9.88 5.38 5.19
N SER A 95 -11.01 4.70 5.40
CA SER A 95 -12.21 5.33 5.92
C SER A 95 -11.92 5.97 7.28
N PRO A 96 -12.48 7.16 7.58
CA PRO A 96 -12.41 7.72 8.93
C PRO A 96 -13.16 6.87 9.96
N THR A 97 -14.06 5.98 9.53
CA THR A 97 -14.79 5.06 10.39
C THR A 97 -13.93 3.84 10.69
N ALA A 98 -13.53 3.65 11.95
CA ALA A 98 -12.83 2.44 12.36
C ALA A 98 -13.78 1.24 12.40
N ILE A 99 -13.26 0.04 12.10
CA ILE A 99 -14.04 -1.22 12.11
C ILE A 99 -14.73 -1.45 13.46
N ARG A 100 -14.05 -1.16 14.58
CA ARG A 100 -14.62 -1.31 15.93
C ARG A 100 -15.80 -0.38 16.22
N ASP A 101 -15.90 0.71 15.47
CA ASP A 101 -16.93 1.74 15.60
C ASP A 101 -18.04 1.54 14.54
N ALA A 102 -17.86 0.60 13.62
CA ALA A 102 -18.84 0.25 12.62
C ALA A 102 -19.88 -0.74 13.17
N SER A 103 -21.14 -0.55 12.81
CA SER A 103 -22.16 -1.57 13.09
C SER A 103 -21.93 -2.81 12.22
N PRO A 104 -22.38 -4.02 12.63
CA PRO A 104 -22.30 -5.22 11.80
C PRO A 104 -22.85 -5.00 10.39
N ARG A 105 -23.99 -4.30 10.27
CA ARG A 105 -24.59 -3.93 8.98
C ARG A 105 -23.69 -3.06 8.10
N VAL A 106 -22.91 -2.16 8.69
CA VAL A 106 -21.93 -1.32 7.95
C VAL A 106 -20.76 -2.17 7.49
N LEU A 107 -20.31 -3.14 8.31
CA LEU A 107 -19.23 -4.05 7.94
C LEU A 107 -19.63 -4.98 6.78
N GLU A 108 -20.87 -5.49 6.79
CA GLU A 108 -21.45 -6.31 5.72
C GLU A 108 -21.58 -5.56 4.38
N GLN A 109 -21.67 -4.23 4.42
CA GLN A 109 -21.73 -3.37 3.24
C GLN A 109 -20.36 -2.90 2.74
N LEU A 110 -19.27 -3.27 3.43
CA LEU A 110 -17.94 -2.94 2.94
C LEU A 110 -17.65 -3.82 1.71
N PRO A 111 -17.20 -3.23 0.59
CA PRO A 111 -16.98 -3.93 -0.68
C PRO A 111 -15.85 -4.98 -0.63
N PHE A 112 -15.27 -5.22 0.56
CA PHE A 112 -14.30 -6.26 0.80
C PHE A 112 -14.94 -7.67 0.86
N TRP A 113 -16.23 -7.75 1.19
CA TRP A 113 -16.92 -9.04 1.41
C TRP A 113 -17.81 -9.48 0.26
N ASP A 114 -17.97 -8.66 -0.78
CA ASP A 114 -19.00 -8.87 -1.81
C ASP A 114 -18.63 -9.82 -2.96
N ASP A 115 -17.43 -10.42 -3.01
CA ASP A 115 -17.10 -11.42 -4.04
C ASP A 115 -16.13 -12.51 -3.53
N TYR A 116 -16.71 -13.64 -3.09
CA TYR A 116 -16.15 -15.00 -3.22
C TYR A 116 -17.27 -15.99 -3.54
#